data_AF-A0A656A3F1-F1
#
_entry.id   AF-A0A656A3F1-F1
#
_cell.length_a   1.000
_cell.length_b   1.000
_cell.length_c   1.000
_cell.angle_alpha   90.00
_cell.angle_beta   90.00
_cell.angle_gamma   90.00
#
_symmetry.space_group_name_H-M   'P 1'
#
loop_
_entity.id
_entity.type
_entity.pdbx_description
1 polymer ?
#
loop_
_entity_poly.entity_id
_entity_poly.type
_entity_poly.pdbx_seq_one_letter_code
_entity_poly.pdbx_strand_id
1 'polypeptide(L)'
;MKNYKIKIIENLLRKPCPIRIPRTGEKGKSVNCYSISLYAGDVPLLLVEEINRQGFVGMYFESDSFKPRASIPFSLMYGLNINIEHFYGLYTHVYNGVFDYCWHEWTGLYKLQTFFAWSKHHVPQFFFNKKSLQLPTRMKILEKIISKQSVDPSKTFSSLDIMNYVYGLRWYSHPQRTEVRQKMELYLESFVASGEIKRFSGDYQMAGQAVATLEQYQIEVARAKSDSRNQKAIVMLTIILAIFTGFQAGVLETSYKLNIDKLINWLLSFI
;
A
#
# COMPACT_ATOMS: atom_id res chain seq x y z
N MET A 1 -25.84 -33.88 -21.87
CA MET A 1 -25.76 -32.92 -20.74
C MET A 1 -27.05 -32.99 -19.91
N LYS A 2 -27.00 -32.89 -18.57
CA LYS A 2 -28.20 -33.00 -17.71
C LYS A 2 -29.10 -31.74 -17.86
N ASN A 3 -30.42 -31.91 -17.87
CA ASN A 3 -31.41 -30.84 -18.12
C ASN A 3 -31.28 -29.61 -17.21
N TYR A 4 -30.91 -29.79 -15.93
CA TYR A 4 -30.76 -28.66 -15.01
C TYR A 4 -29.61 -27.72 -15.40
N LYS A 5 -28.52 -28.25 -16.01
CA LYS A 5 -27.38 -27.42 -16.45
C LYS A 5 -27.80 -26.49 -17.59
N ILE A 6 -28.59 -27.00 -18.54
CA ILE A 6 -29.14 -26.23 -19.66
C ILE A 6 -29.98 -25.07 -19.12
N LYS A 7 -30.91 -25.34 -18.20
CA LYS A 7 -31.78 -24.32 -17.61
C LYS A 7 -31.02 -23.21 -16.87
N ILE A 8 -29.91 -23.54 -16.22
CA ILE A 8 -29.05 -22.55 -15.55
C ILE A 8 -28.36 -21.65 -16.59
N ILE A 9 -27.78 -22.25 -17.63
CA ILE A 9 -27.10 -21.51 -18.69
C ILE A 9 -28.10 -20.62 -19.44
N GLU A 10 -29.30 -21.12 -19.75
CA GLU A 10 -30.38 -20.31 -20.34
C GLU A 10 -30.74 -19.10 -19.47
N ASN A 11 -30.77 -19.27 -18.15
CA ASN A 11 -31.06 -18.16 -17.24
C ASN A 11 -29.92 -17.12 -17.20
N LEU A 12 -28.67 -17.56 -17.32
CA LEU A 12 -27.50 -16.68 -17.40
C LEU A 12 -27.48 -15.85 -18.68
N LEU A 13 -27.83 -16.47 -19.82
CA LEU A 13 -27.91 -15.81 -21.12
C LEU A 13 -29.00 -14.73 -21.19
N ARG A 14 -29.94 -14.67 -20.23
CA ARG A 14 -30.92 -13.57 -20.11
C ARG A 14 -30.29 -12.25 -19.61
N LYS A 15 -29.06 -12.29 -19.10
CA LYS A 15 -28.28 -11.12 -18.69
C LYS A 15 -26.96 -11.07 -19.47
N PRO A 16 -27.02 -10.94 -20.81
CA PRO A 16 -25.83 -10.97 -21.64
C PRO A 16 -24.96 -9.74 -21.39
N CYS A 17 -23.65 -9.89 -21.56
CA CYS A 17 -22.74 -8.76 -21.53
C CYS A 17 -22.85 -7.92 -22.82
N PRO A 18 -22.70 -6.58 -22.71
CA PRO A 18 -22.61 -5.72 -23.89
C PRO A 18 -21.32 -5.99 -24.65
N ILE A 19 -21.32 -5.69 -25.97
CA ILE A 19 -20.16 -5.86 -26.86
C ILE A 19 -18.89 -5.20 -26.29
N ARG A 20 -19.04 -4.05 -25.61
CA ARG A 20 -17.96 -3.42 -24.85
C ARG A 20 -18.38 -3.29 -23.40
N ILE A 21 -17.71 -4.04 -22.53
CA ILE A 21 -17.96 -4.02 -21.09
C ILE A 21 -17.24 -2.79 -20.50
N PRO A 22 -17.95 -1.81 -19.92
CA PRO A 22 -17.31 -0.67 -19.29
C PRO A 22 -16.56 -1.13 -18.03
N ARG A 23 -15.29 -0.74 -17.89
CA ARG A 23 -14.44 -1.13 -16.74
C ARG A 23 -14.02 0.04 -15.86
N THR A 24 -14.60 1.22 -16.07
CA THR A 24 -14.28 2.44 -15.32
C THR A 24 -15.53 3.28 -15.03
N GLY A 25 -15.43 4.13 -14.01
CA GLY A 25 -16.48 5.08 -13.63
C GLY A 25 -17.77 4.43 -13.12
N GLU A 26 -18.85 5.22 -13.05
CA GLU A 26 -20.16 4.74 -12.58
C GLU A 26 -20.74 3.67 -13.50
N LYS A 27 -20.52 3.78 -14.81
CA LYS A 27 -20.93 2.75 -15.78
C LYS A 27 -20.28 1.40 -15.46
N GLY A 28 -18.99 1.37 -15.16
CA GLY A 28 -18.28 0.16 -14.75
C GLY A 28 -18.78 -0.42 -13.43
N LYS A 29 -19.08 0.43 -12.44
CA LYS A 29 -19.65 -0.03 -11.15
C LYS A 29 -21.03 -0.66 -11.29
N SER A 30 -21.82 -0.23 -12.26
CA SER A 30 -23.17 -0.76 -12.52
C SER A 30 -23.21 -2.07 -13.32
N VAL A 31 -22.06 -2.57 -13.79
CA VAL A 31 -22.01 -3.79 -14.61
C VAL A 31 -22.45 -5.00 -13.77
N ASN A 32 -23.41 -5.75 -14.29
CA ASN A 32 -23.82 -7.04 -13.75
C ASN A 32 -24.30 -7.92 -14.91
N CYS A 33 -23.38 -8.62 -15.55
CA CYS A 33 -23.65 -9.44 -16.73
C CYS A 33 -22.82 -10.71 -16.75
N TYR A 34 -23.27 -11.69 -17.51
CA TYR A 34 -22.60 -12.98 -17.67
C TYR A 34 -22.13 -13.18 -19.10
N SER A 35 -20.97 -13.80 -19.23
CA SER A 35 -20.40 -14.29 -20.49
C SER A 35 -20.08 -15.77 -20.32
N ILE A 36 -20.36 -16.58 -21.34
CA ILE A 36 -20.22 -18.04 -21.25
C ILE A 36 -19.40 -18.50 -22.45
N SER A 37 -18.30 -19.17 -22.17
CA SER A 37 -17.34 -19.60 -23.18
C SER A 37 -17.04 -21.08 -23.04
N LEU A 38 -16.92 -21.77 -24.17
CA LEU A 38 -16.50 -23.17 -24.25
C LEU A 38 -15.01 -23.24 -24.58
N TYR A 39 -14.30 -24.10 -23.85
CA TYR A 39 -12.86 -24.31 -23.99
C TYR A 39 -12.55 -25.78 -24.27
N ALA A 40 -11.56 -26.03 -25.11
CA ALA A 40 -10.88 -27.32 -25.20
C ALA A 40 -9.48 -27.17 -24.59
N GLY A 41 -9.29 -27.69 -23.38
CA GLY A 41 -8.10 -27.34 -22.59
C GLY A 41 -8.08 -25.84 -22.29
N ASP A 42 -7.03 -25.15 -22.73
CA ASP A 42 -6.83 -23.70 -22.55
C ASP A 42 -7.25 -22.86 -23.77
N VAL A 43 -7.71 -23.51 -24.86
CA VAL A 43 -8.08 -22.82 -26.10
C VAL A 43 -9.57 -22.47 -26.09
N PRO A 44 -9.96 -21.19 -26.22
CA PRO A 44 -11.36 -20.81 -26.37
C PRO A 44 -11.87 -21.28 -27.74
N LEU A 45 -13.05 -21.90 -27.76
CA LEU A 45 -13.68 -22.42 -28.96
C LEU A 45 -14.92 -21.63 -29.35
N LEU A 46 -15.82 -21.38 -28.39
CA LEU A 46 -17.13 -20.79 -28.67
C LEU A 46 -17.53 -19.85 -27.55
N LEU A 47 -17.86 -18.60 -27.90
CA LEU A 47 -18.60 -17.70 -27.03
C LEU A 47 -20.09 -17.96 -27.23
N VAL A 48 -20.76 -18.46 -26.20
CA VAL A 48 -22.17 -18.88 -26.27
C VAL A 48 -23.08 -17.66 -26.22
N GLU A 49 -23.91 -17.49 -27.26
CA GLU A 49 -24.96 -16.47 -27.31
C GLU A 49 -26.33 -17.07 -27.03
N GLU A 50 -26.57 -18.29 -27.53
CA GLU A 50 -27.89 -18.93 -27.53
C GLU A 50 -27.78 -20.45 -27.29
N ILE A 51 -28.88 -21.06 -26.87
CA ILE A 51 -29.03 -22.50 -26.73
C ILE A 51 -30.16 -22.99 -27.63
N ASN A 52 -29.85 -23.97 -28.48
CA ASN A 52 -30.83 -24.68 -29.30
C ASN A 52 -31.12 -26.06 -28.72
N ARG A 53 -32.15 -26.74 -29.25
CA ARG A 53 -32.53 -28.11 -28.84
C ARG A 53 -31.39 -29.13 -28.97
N GLN A 54 -30.43 -28.87 -29.84
CA GLN A 54 -29.36 -29.81 -30.19
C GLN A 54 -27.96 -29.39 -29.69
N GLY A 55 -27.76 -28.16 -29.22
CA GLY A 55 -26.42 -27.66 -28.88
C GLY A 55 -26.35 -26.19 -28.49
N PHE A 56 -25.12 -25.72 -28.25
CA PHE A 56 -24.81 -24.30 -28.03
C PHE A 56 -24.58 -23.59 -29.36
N VAL A 57 -25.00 -22.33 -29.46
CA VAL A 57 -24.80 -21.47 -30.63
C VAL A 57 -24.14 -20.18 -30.19
N GLY A 58 -23.18 -19.71 -30.98
CA GLY A 58 -22.58 -18.41 -30.75
C GLY A 58 -21.36 -18.19 -31.62
N MET A 59 -20.47 -17.29 -31.20
CA MET A 59 -19.33 -16.91 -32.02
C MET A 59 -18.18 -17.91 -31.84
N TYR A 60 -17.69 -18.46 -32.95
CA TYR A 60 -16.54 -19.35 -32.97
C TYR A 60 -15.23 -18.55 -32.95
N PHE A 61 -14.27 -19.02 -32.15
CA PHE A 61 -12.96 -18.41 -32.06
C PHE A 61 -12.07 -18.91 -33.20
N GLU A 62 -11.72 -18.02 -34.11
CA GLU A 62 -10.88 -18.29 -35.28
C GLU A 62 -9.83 -17.18 -35.44
N SER A 63 -8.54 -17.56 -35.51
CA SER A 63 -7.43 -16.65 -35.80
C SER A 63 -7.47 -15.34 -35.00
N ASP A 64 -7.49 -15.45 -33.67
CA ASP A 64 -7.53 -14.33 -32.71
C ASP A 64 -8.81 -13.47 -32.70
N SER A 65 -9.88 -13.91 -33.37
CA SER A 65 -11.17 -13.20 -33.33
C SER A 65 -12.40 -14.11 -33.40
N PHE A 66 -13.52 -13.61 -32.89
CA PHE A 66 -14.79 -14.33 -32.87
C PHE A 66 -15.65 -13.96 -34.10
N LYS A 67 -15.61 -14.72 -35.21
CA LYS A 67 -16.13 -14.20 -36.51
C LYS A 67 -16.79 -15.15 -37.53
N PRO A 68 -17.12 -16.41 -37.18
CA PRO A 68 -18.40 -16.92 -37.66
C PRO A 68 -19.27 -17.54 -36.56
N ARG A 69 -20.61 -17.44 -36.70
CA ARG A 69 -21.54 -18.15 -35.82
C ARG A 69 -21.42 -19.65 -36.08
N ALA A 70 -21.08 -20.42 -35.04
CA ALA A 70 -21.05 -21.87 -35.10
C ALA A 70 -22.03 -22.46 -34.08
N SER A 71 -22.43 -23.70 -34.34
CA SER A 71 -23.17 -24.50 -33.36
C SER A 71 -22.35 -25.71 -32.97
N ILE A 72 -22.18 -25.90 -31.66
CA ILE A 72 -21.55 -27.11 -31.09
C ILE A 72 -22.66 -28.00 -30.53
N PRO A 73 -22.93 -29.16 -31.15
CA PRO A 73 -23.90 -30.13 -30.66
C PRO A 73 -23.56 -30.64 -29.25
N PHE A 74 -24.56 -30.97 -28.45
CA PHE A 74 -24.35 -31.53 -27.11
C PHE A 74 -23.59 -32.87 -27.10
N SER A 75 -23.58 -33.59 -28.22
CA SER A 75 -22.79 -34.81 -28.41
C SER A 75 -21.29 -34.55 -28.42
N LEU A 76 -20.85 -33.37 -28.87
CA LEU A 76 -19.44 -32.97 -28.96
C LEU A 76 -18.94 -32.22 -27.70
N MET A 77 -19.75 -32.17 -26.64
CA MET A 77 -19.37 -31.55 -25.36
C MET A 77 -18.41 -32.41 -24.52
N TYR A 78 -18.11 -33.63 -24.95
CA TYR A 78 -17.19 -34.50 -24.23
C TYR A 78 -15.76 -33.95 -24.31
N GLY A 79 -15.14 -33.68 -23.16
CA GLY A 79 -13.81 -33.09 -23.08
C GLY A 79 -13.77 -31.55 -23.18
N LEU A 80 -14.93 -30.89 -23.33
CA LEU A 80 -15.03 -29.43 -23.31
C LEU A 80 -15.31 -28.90 -21.90
N ASN A 81 -14.58 -27.83 -21.54
CA ASN A 81 -14.79 -27.08 -20.31
C ASN A 81 -15.73 -25.91 -20.58
N ILE A 82 -16.70 -25.72 -19.68
CA ILE A 82 -17.58 -24.54 -19.70
C ILE A 82 -16.98 -23.53 -18.74
N ASN A 83 -16.63 -22.35 -19.23
CA ASN A 83 -16.20 -21.23 -18.41
C ASN A 83 -17.33 -20.19 -18.34
N ILE A 84 -17.68 -19.76 -17.13
CA ILE A 84 -18.70 -18.73 -16.91
C ILE A 84 -18.00 -17.53 -16.27
N GLU A 85 -17.99 -16.41 -16.97
CA GLU A 85 -17.47 -15.15 -16.47
C GLU A 85 -18.61 -14.27 -16.01
N HIS A 86 -18.56 -13.86 -14.74
CA HIS A 86 -19.48 -12.90 -14.16
C HIS A 86 -18.78 -11.56 -13.96
N PHE A 87 -19.21 -10.57 -14.75
CA PHE A 87 -18.75 -9.20 -14.60
C PHE A 87 -19.64 -8.51 -13.56
N TYR A 88 -19.09 -8.28 -12.38
CA TYR A 88 -19.78 -7.63 -11.27
C TYR A 88 -19.02 -6.37 -10.85
N GLY A 89 -19.57 -5.22 -11.21
CA GLY A 89 -18.91 -3.92 -11.08
C GLY A 89 -17.56 -3.90 -11.81
N LEU A 90 -16.52 -3.49 -11.09
CA LEU A 90 -15.15 -3.39 -11.59
C LEU A 90 -14.35 -4.71 -11.49
N TYR A 91 -14.99 -5.79 -11.06
CA TYR A 91 -14.37 -7.10 -10.85
C TYR A 91 -14.94 -8.13 -11.80
N THR A 92 -14.16 -9.17 -12.07
CA THR A 92 -14.55 -10.29 -12.93
C THR A 92 -14.33 -11.56 -12.12
N HIS A 93 -15.37 -12.38 -12.04
CA HIS A 93 -15.33 -13.69 -11.39
C HIS A 93 -15.41 -14.76 -12.48
N VAL A 94 -14.55 -15.75 -12.40
CA VAL A 94 -14.42 -16.81 -13.42
C VAL A 94 -14.75 -18.13 -12.75
N TYR A 95 -15.72 -18.85 -13.30
CA TYR A 95 -16.22 -20.11 -12.75
C TYR A 95 -15.99 -21.28 -13.70
N ASN A 96 -15.40 -22.35 -13.19
CA ASN A 96 -15.11 -23.56 -13.94
C ASN A 96 -16.34 -24.49 -13.94
N GLY A 97 -17.30 -24.13 -14.78
CA GLY A 97 -18.51 -24.89 -15.04
C GLY A 97 -19.70 -24.52 -14.14
N VAL A 98 -20.84 -25.12 -14.47
CA VAL A 98 -22.14 -24.76 -13.88
C VAL A 98 -22.22 -25.06 -12.38
N PHE A 99 -21.57 -26.11 -11.90
CA PHE A 99 -21.60 -26.47 -10.48
C PHE A 99 -20.81 -25.49 -9.62
N ASP A 100 -19.62 -25.12 -10.08
CA ASP A 100 -18.76 -24.13 -9.44
C ASP A 100 -19.46 -22.75 -9.34
N TYR A 101 -20.09 -22.33 -10.44
CA TYR A 101 -20.97 -21.17 -10.48
C TYR A 101 -22.08 -21.25 -9.43
N CYS A 102 -22.84 -22.35 -9.38
CA CYS A 102 -23.96 -22.49 -8.43
C CYS A 102 -23.50 -22.41 -6.98
N TRP A 103 -22.37 -23.03 -6.66
CA TRP A 103 -21.81 -22.98 -5.31
C TRP A 103 -21.43 -21.55 -4.91
N HIS A 104 -20.72 -20.83 -5.78
CA HIS A 104 -20.25 -19.47 -5.50
C HIS A 104 -21.37 -18.41 -5.48
N GLU A 105 -22.35 -18.51 -6.39
CA GLU A 105 -23.49 -17.59 -6.41
C GLU A 105 -24.45 -17.84 -5.24
N TRP A 106 -24.72 -19.10 -4.90
CA TRP A 106 -25.63 -19.42 -3.80
C TRP A 106 -25.07 -18.99 -2.45
N THR A 107 -23.77 -19.19 -2.24
CA THR A 107 -23.07 -18.74 -1.03
C THR A 107 -22.83 -17.23 -1.00
N GLY A 108 -22.96 -16.54 -2.13
CA GLY A 108 -22.68 -15.11 -2.26
C GLY A 108 -21.19 -14.75 -2.08
N LEU A 109 -20.29 -15.73 -2.22
CA LEU A 109 -18.85 -15.56 -2.00
C LEU A 109 -18.23 -14.50 -2.92
N TYR A 110 -18.73 -14.36 -4.15
CA TYR A 110 -18.27 -13.33 -5.09
C TYR A 110 -18.44 -11.90 -4.54
N LYS A 111 -19.51 -11.64 -3.77
CA LYS A 111 -19.73 -10.33 -3.11
C LYS A 111 -18.69 -10.08 -2.05
N LEU A 112 -18.36 -11.11 -1.27
CA LEU A 112 -17.34 -11.05 -0.24
C LEU A 112 -15.94 -10.82 -0.86
N GLN A 113 -15.59 -11.56 -1.90
CA GLN A 113 -14.34 -11.38 -2.65
C GLN A 113 -14.24 -9.97 -3.26
N THR A 114 -15.33 -9.49 -3.86
CA THR A 114 -15.43 -8.13 -4.38
C THR A 114 -15.22 -7.09 -3.28
N PHE A 115 -15.88 -7.28 -2.13
CA PHE A 115 -15.75 -6.39 -0.98
C PHE A 115 -14.32 -6.39 -0.41
N PHE A 116 -13.68 -7.55 -0.29
CA PHE A 116 -12.29 -7.66 0.17
C PHE A 116 -11.33 -6.98 -0.81
N ALA A 117 -11.46 -7.23 -2.11
CA ALA A 117 -10.64 -6.62 -3.13
C ALA A 117 -10.80 -5.09 -3.14
N TRP A 118 -12.05 -4.60 -3.05
CA TRP A 118 -12.34 -3.18 -2.91
C TRP A 118 -11.75 -2.60 -1.63
N SER A 119 -11.97 -3.25 -0.49
CA SER A 119 -11.51 -2.78 0.82
C SER A 119 -9.99 -2.68 0.89
N LYS A 120 -9.27 -3.66 0.33
CA LYS A 120 -7.80 -3.68 0.30
C LYS A 120 -7.19 -2.40 -0.27
N HIS A 121 -7.84 -1.78 -1.26
CA HIS A 121 -7.35 -0.56 -1.88
C HIS A 121 -7.99 0.71 -1.31
N HIS A 122 -9.30 0.70 -1.09
CA HIS A 122 -10.04 1.90 -0.69
C HIS A 122 -9.89 2.24 0.79
N VAL A 123 -9.85 1.24 1.68
CA VAL A 123 -9.80 1.48 3.13
C VAL A 123 -8.47 2.15 3.53
N PRO A 124 -7.29 1.66 3.12
CA PRO A 124 -6.04 2.34 3.43
C PRO A 124 -5.97 3.76 2.84
N GLN A 125 -6.49 3.97 1.63
CA GLN A 125 -6.53 5.30 1.01
C GLN A 125 -7.43 6.27 1.78
N PHE A 126 -8.59 5.80 2.26
CA PHE A 126 -9.50 6.61 3.06
C PHE A 126 -8.87 7.05 4.38
N PHE A 127 -8.25 6.12 5.11
CA PHE A 127 -7.53 6.46 6.34
C PHE A 127 -6.34 7.37 6.08
N PHE A 128 -5.60 7.15 4.98
CA PHE A 128 -4.51 8.01 4.56
C PHE A 128 -4.98 9.44 4.26
N ASN A 129 -6.10 9.59 3.55
CA ASN A 129 -6.69 10.89 3.20
C ASN A 129 -7.24 11.68 4.39
N LYS A 130 -7.62 11.00 5.49
CA LYS A 130 -8.05 11.65 6.72
C LYS A 130 -6.89 12.17 7.56
N LYS A 131 -5.70 11.61 7.39
CA LYS A 131 -4.52 12.03 8.13
C LYS A 131 -3.91 13.26 7.46
N SER A 132 -3.62 14.30 8.22
CA SER A 132 -2.90 15.45 7.69
C SER A 132 -1.50 15.03 7.21
N LEU A 133 -1.18 15.42 5.97
CA LEU A 133 0.15 15.18 5.41
C LEU A 133 1.12 16.23 5.94
N GLN A 134 1.77 15.91 7.05
CA GLN A 134 2.87 16.72 7.56
C GLN A 134 4.18 16.26 6.94
N LEU A 135 4.93 17.19 6.37
CA LEU A 135 6.27 16.93 5.85
C LEU A 135 7.20 16.51 6.99
N PRO A 136 8.04 15.49 6.79
CA PRO A 136 9.13 15.22 7.72
C PRO A 136 10.05 16.44 7.87
N THR A 137 10.88 16.41 8.90
CA THR A 137 11.91 17.44 9.08
C THR A 137 12.86 17.47 7.88
N ARG A 138 13.48 18.63 7.63
CA ARG A 138 14.41 18.83 6.50
C ARG A 138 15.44 17.72 6.44
N MET A 139 16.11 17.41 7.55
CA MET A 139 17.13 16.35 7.58
C MET A 139 16.60 14.94 7.31
N LYS A 140 15.36 14.62 7.74
CA LYS A 140 14.73 13.35 7.38
C LYS A 140 14.42 13.25 5.89
N ILE A 141 14.08 14.36 5.25
CA ILE A 141 13.90 14.41 3.79
C ILE A 141 15.24 14.17 3.11
N LEU A 142 16.31 14.88 3.53
CA LEU A 142 17.65 14.71 2.98
C LEU A 142 18.16 13.26 3.11
N GLU A 143 18.01 12.66 4.29
CA GLU A 143 18.32 11.25 4.56
C GLU A 143 17.57 10.32 3.59
N LYS A 144 16.28 10.57 3.34
CA LYS A 144 15.47 9.76 2.44
C LYS A 144 15.87 9.93 0.97
N ILE A 145 16.29 11.12 0.57
CA ILE A 145 16.83 11.38 -0.77
C ILE A 145 18.16 10.62 -0.93
N ILE A 146 19.09 10.77 0.02
CA ILE A 146 20.39 10.11 0.00
C ILE A 146 20.21 8.59 -0.09
N SER A 147 19.42 7.99 0.80
CA SER A 147 19.21 6.53 0.81
C SER A 147 18.64 5.97 -0.50
N LYS A 148 17.84 6.75 -1.23
CA LYS A 148 17.32 6.35 -2.54
C LYS A 148 18.33 6.58 -3.66
N GLN A 149 19.12 7.65 -3.60
CA GLN A 149 20.10 7.98 -4.62
C GLN A 149 21.44 7.27 -4.45
N SER A 150 21.73 6.67 -3.30
CA SER A 150 22.90 5.79 -3.13
C SER A 150 22.89 4.58 -4.08
N VAL A 151 21.73 4.19 -4.59
CA VAL A 151 21.59 3.09 -5.58
C VAL A 151 22.01 3.54 -6.98
N ASP A 152 21.70 4.79 -7.35
CA ASP A 152 22.08 5.40 -8.62
C ASP A 152 22.39 6.89 -8.42
N PRO A 153 23.64 7.23 -8.04
CA PRO A 153 24.00 8.61 -7.68
C PRO A 153 23.90 9.61 -8.83
N SER A 154 23.92 9.12 -10.07
CA SER A 154 23.89 9.95 -11.27
C SER A 154 22.47 10.40 -11.64
N LYS A 155 21.46 9.66 -11.17
CA LYS A 155 20.07 9.84 -11.55
C LYS A 155 19.47 11.12 -10.99
N THR A 156 18.85 11.89 -11.88
CA THR A 156 18.07 13.07 -11.51
C THR A 156 16.74 12.67 -10.88
N PHE A 157 16.17 13.57 -10.09
CA PHE A 157 14.89 13.37 -9.43
C PHE A 157 14.10 14.65 -9.36
N SER A 158 12.78 14.52 -9.37
CA SER A 158 11.82 15.62 -9.29
C SER A 158 11.18 15.71 -7.89
N SER A 159 10.40 16.78 -7.65
CA SER A 159 9.59 16.88 -6.43
C SER A 159 8.57 15.74 -6.30
N LEU A 160 8.08 15.19 -7.42
CA LEU A 160 7.17 14.04 -7.44
C LEU A 160 7.83 12.76 -6.94
N ASP A 161 9.08 12.54 -7.34
CA ASP A 161 9.85 11.37 -6.91
C ASP A 161 10.07 11.40 -5.41
N ILE A 162 10.44 12.57 -4.87
CA ILE A 162 10.64 12.71 -3.41
C ILE A 162 9.34 12.53 -2.65
N MET A 163 8.23 13.07 -3.15
CA MET A 163 6.91 12.84 -2.56
C MET A 163 6.55 11.34 -2.54
N ASN A 164 6.88 10.60 -3.61
CA ASN A 164 6.71 9.15 -3.66
C ASN A 164 7.66 8.43 -2.70
N TYR A 165 8.90 8.88 -2.55
CA TYR A 165 9.82 8.30 -1.56
C TYR A 165 9.31 8.53 -0.14
N VAL A 166 8.77 9.70 0.17
CA VAL A 166 8.29 10.07 1.51
C VAL A 166 6.98 9.34 1.85
N TYR A 167 5.98 9.37 0.96
CA TYR A 167 4.62 8.95 1.26
C TYR A 167 4.11 7.73 0.45
N GLY A 168 4.84 7.30 -0.58
CA GLY A 168 4.39 6.28 -1.54
C GLY A 168 3.26 6.77 -2.44
N LEU A 169 2.83 5.94 -3.40
CA LEU A 169 1.87 6.34 -4.46
C LEU A 169 0.52 6.90 -3.96
N ARG A 170 0.14 6.66 -2.71
CA ARG A 170 -1.15 7.11 -2.12
C ARG A 170 -1.27 8.63 -2.03
N TRP A 171 -0.16 9.37 -1.99
CA TRP A 171 -0.19 10.84 -1.90
C TRP A 171 -0.80 11.49 -3.15
N TYR A 172 -0.77 10.82 -4.31
CA TYR A 172 -1.27 11.37 -5.57
C TYR A 172 -2.78 11.68 -5.53
N SER A 173 -3.54 10.89 -4.77
CA SER A 173 -4.99 11.04 -4.60
C SER A 173 -5.37 11.73 -3.28
N HIS A 174 -4.39 12.31 -2.58
CA HIS A 174 -4.63 12.98 -1.32
C HIS A 174 -5.22 14.40 -1.55
N PRO A 175 -6.21 14.84 -0.74
CA PRO A 175 -6.79 16.19 -0.87
C PRO A 175 -5.75 17.31 -0.80
N GLN A 176 -4.78 17.20 0.12
CA GLN A 176 -3.71 18.19 0.32
C GLN A 176 -2.50 18.03 -0.62
N ARG A 177 -2.58 17.19 -1.67
CA ARG A 177 -1.43 16.85 -2.52
C ARG A 177 -0.69 18.06 -3.08
N THR A 178 -1.42 19.10 -3.48
CA THR A 178 -0.86 20.31 -4.10
C THR A 178 -0.10 21.13 -3.08
N GLU A 179 -0.71 21.39 -1.92
CA GLU A 179 -0.11 22.16 -0.83
C GLU A 179 1.17 21.50 -0.32
N VAL A 180 1.14 20.19 -0.09
CA VAL A 180 2.29 19.44 0.43
C VAL A 180 3.42 19.38 -0.59
N ARG A 181 3.09 19.24 -1.89
CA ARG A 181 4.08 19.29 -2.97
C ARG A 181 4.75 20.66 -3.05
N GLN A 182 4.00 21.76 -2.96
CA GLN A 182 4.57 23.11 -2.96
C GLN A 182 5.51 23.31 -1.78
N LYS A 183 5.14 22.82 -0.58
CA LYS A 183 6.04 22.83 0.58
C LYS A 183 7.29 21.96 0.35
N MET A 184 7.17 20.81 -0.31
CA MET A 184 8.32 19.98 -0.68
C MET A 184 9.26 20.73 -1.62
N GLU A 185 8.73 21.47 -2.59
CA GLU A 185 9.53 22.30 -3.50
C GLU A 185 10.33 23.36 -2.72
N LEU A 186 9.74 24.02 -1.72
CA LEU A 186 10.48 24.93 -0.83
C LEU A 186 11.63 24.24 -0.08
N TYR A 187 11.45 22.98 0.33
CA TYR A 187 12.52 22.20 0.96
C TYR A 187 13.63 21.87 -0.04
N LEU A 188 13.29 21.52 -1.27
CA LEU A 188 14.27 21.27 -2.33
C LEU A 188 15.05 22.54 -2.67
N GLU A 189 14.38 23.70 -2.80
CA GLU A 189 15.09 24.98 -2.93
C GLU A 189 16.01 25.26 -1.76
N SER A 190 15.61 24.91 -0.53
CA SER A 190 16.47 25.07 0.64
C SER A 190 17.72 24.20 0.58
N PHE A 191 17.67 23.01 -0.05
CA PHE A 191 18.86 22.16 -0.27
C PHE A 191 19.72 22.65 -1.43
N VAL A 192 19.10 23.28 -2.43
CA VAL A 192 19.86 23.94 -3.49
C VAL A 192 20.65 25.12 -2.91
N ALA A 193 20.00 25.92 -2.04
CA ALA A 193 20.60 27.10 -1.45
C ALA A 193 21.84 26.80 -0.57
N SER A 194 21.83 25.70 0.20
CA SER A 194 22.98 25.26 1.00
C SER A 194 23.89 24.25 0.31
N GLY A 195 23.61 23.93 -0.95
CA GLY A 195 24.49 23.16 -1.83
C GLY A 195 24.44 21.65 -1.67
N GLU A 196 23.52 21.09 -0.87
CA GLU A 196 23.34 19.63 -0.75
C GLU A 196 22.81 19.01 -2.05
N ILE A 197 22.01 19.75 -2.82
CA ILE A 197 21.54 19.31 -4.14
C ILE A 197 21.76 20.41 -5.19
N LYS A 198 21.75 20.04 -6.46
CA LYS A 198 21.91 20.94 -7.60
C LYS A 198 20.71 20.84 -8.52
N ARG A 199 20.32 21.97 -9.15
CA ARG A 199 19.35 21.95 -10.25
C ARG A 199 20.01 21.46 -11.53
N PHE A 200 19.35 20.54 -12.23
CA PHE A 200 19.78 20.02 -13.52
C PHE A 200 18.57 19.86 -14.43
N SER A 201 18.47 20.67 -15.49
CA SER A 201 17.42 20.57 -16.52
C SER A 201 15.97 20.53 -15.99
N GLY A 202 15.68 21.27 -14.92
CA GLY A 202 14.35 21.29 -14.28
C GLY A 202 14.16 20.28 -13.15
N ASP A 203 15.05 19.29 -13.05
CA ASP A 203 15.13 18.32 -11.97
C ASP A 203 16.24 18.69 -10.96
N TYR A 204 16.44 17.80 -9.99
CA TYR A 204 17.49 17.90 -8.98
C TYR A 204 18.46 16.74 -9.10
N GLN A 205 19.71 16.98 -8.71
CA GLN A 205 20.77 15.99 -8.62
C GLN A 205 21.51 16.13 -7.29
N MET A 206 21.97 15.02 -6.73
CA MET A 206 22.72 15.01 -5.49
C MET A 206 24.10 15.66 -5.63
N ALA A 207 24.51 16.42 -4.61
CA ALA A 207 25.89 16.90 -4.48
C ALA A 207 26.59 16.21 -3.29
N GLY A 208 27.92 16.15 -3.33
CA GLY A 208 28.72 15.57 -2.24
C GLY A 208 28.49 16.24 -0.87
N GLN A 209 28.16 17.53 -0.87
CA GLN A 209 27.83 18.30 0.33
C GLN A 209 26.66 17.69 1.13
N ALA A 210 25.73 16.99 0.47
CA ALA A 210 24.61 16.34 1.16
C ALA A 210 25.07 15.27 2.16
N VAL A 211 26.08 14.48 1.79
CA VAL A 211 26.60 13.41 2.64
C VAL A 211 27.27 14.01 3.87
N ALA A 212 28.14 15.01 3.67
CA ALA A 212 28.79 15.73 4.77
C ALA A 212 27.78 16.39 5.71
N THR A 213 26.72 17.00 5.14
CA THR A 213 25.65 17.63 5.93
C THR A 213 24.89 16.60 6.76
N LEU A 214 24.58 15.44 6.19
CA LEU A 214 23.89 14.36 6.92
C LEU A 214 24.77 13.79 8.04
N GLU A 215 26.05 13.55 7.78
CA GLU A 215 27.00 13.07 8.78
C GLU A 215 27.14 14.05 9.95
N GLN A 216 27.30 15.35 9.65
CA GLN A 216 27.38 16.39 10.67
C GLN A 216 26.10 16.43 11.51
N TYR A 217 24.92 16.37 10.88
CA TYR A 217 23.65 16.30 11.59
C TYR A 217 23.56 15.07 12.52
N GLN A 218 24.01 13.89 12.06
CA GLN A 218 24.02 12.68 12.88
C GLN A 218 24.94 12.81 14.09
N ILE A 219 26.12 13.41 13.93
CA ILE A 219 27.05 13.70 15.02
C ILE A 219 26.41 14.65 16.03
N GLU A 220 25.77 15.73 15.58
CA GLU A 220 25.10 16.70 16.45
C GLU A 220 23.95 16.05 17.23
N VAL A 221 23.13 15.22 16.58
CA VAL A 221 22.06 14.46 17.24
C VAL A 221 22.61 13.49 18.28
N ALA A 222 23.69 12.79 17.96
CA ALA A 222 24.35 11.88 18.90
C ALA A 222 24.91 12.63 20.12
N ARG A 223 25.55 13.79 19.89
CA ARG A 223 26.07 14.66 20.94
C ARG A 223 24.95 15.19 21.83
N ALA A 224 23.89 15.77 21.24
CA ALA A 224 22.74 16.28 21.98
C ALA A 224 22.08 15.18 22.85
N LYS A 225 22.00 13.96 22.32
CA LYS A 225 21.49 12.81 23.08
C LYS A 225 22.42 12.46 24.25
N SER A 226 23.72 12.46 24.05
CA SER A 226 24.72 12.24 25.10
C SER A 226 24.63 13.32 26.18
N ASP A 227 24.60 14.59 25.78
CA ASP A 227 24.50 15.73 26.70
C ASP A 227 23.23 15.69 27.53
N SER A 228 22.10 15.31 26.92
CA SER A 228 20.83 15.14 27.65
C SER A 228 20.88 14.03 28.71
N ARG A 229 21.65 12.96 28.45
CA ARG A 229 21.84 11.87 29.41
C ARG A 229 22.75 12.32 30.55
N ASN A 230 23.84 13.00 30.21
CA ASN A 230 24.78 13.54 31.19
C ASN A 230 24.12 14.58 32.10
N GLN A 231 23.33 15.50 31.53
CA GLN A 231 22.56 16.49 32.31
C GLN A 231 21.57 15.83 33.27
N LYS A 232 20.86 14.79 32.84
CA LYS A 232 19.96 14.02 33.73
C LYS A 232 20.72 13.36 34.87
N ALA A 233 21.90 12.79 34.59
CA ALA A 233 22.75 12.21 35.63
C ALA A 233 23.24 13.28 36.62
N ILE A 234 23.66 14.44 36.14
CA ILE A 234 24.06 15.58 36.99
C ILE A 234 22.88 16.02 37.86
N VAL A 235 21.69 16.23 37.29
CA VAL A 235 20.49 16.63 38.07
C VAL A 235 20.17 15.60 39.15
N MET A 236 20.24 14.31 38.83
CA MET A 236 20.04 13.25 39.82
C MET A 236 21.09 13.30 40.94
N LEU A 237 22.37 13.47 40.60
CA LEU A 237 23.44 13.62 41.58
C LEU A 237 23.25 14.86 42.45
N THR A 238 22.85 15.99 41.87
CA THR A 238 22.55 17.22 42.62
C THR A 238 21.41 17.01 43.62
N ILE A 239 20.33 16.30 43.24
CA ILE A 239 19.23 15.97 44.15
C ILE A 239 19.74 15.10 45.31
N ILE A 240 20.54 14.08 45.02
CA ILE A 240 21.13 13.21 46.05
C ILE A 240 21.99 14.02 47.02
N LEU A 241 22.88 14.87 46.49
CA LEU A 241 23.75 15.72 47.29
C LEU A 241 22.95 16.70 48.16
N ALA A 242 21.92 17.35 47.61
CA ALA A 242 21.06 18.26 48.36
C ALA A 242 20.39 17.55 49.56
N ILE A 243 19.96 16.29 49.39
CA ILE A 243 19.41 15.48 50.49
C ILE A 243 20.47 15.21 51.56
N PHE A 244 21.67 14.76 51.16
CA PHE A 244 22.77 14.51 52.10
C PHE A 244 23.20 15.76 52.86
N THR A 245 23.33 16.90 52.17
CA THR A 245 23.62 18.19 52.79
C THR A 245 22.51 18.61 53.75
N GLY A 246 21.24 18.36 53.41
CA GLY A 246 20.10 18.60 54.29
C GLY A 246 20.16 17.78 55.58
N PHE A 247 20.58 16.51 55.50
CA PHE A 247 20.85 15.68 56.69
C PHE A 247 22.04 16.20 57.50
N GLN A 248 23.15 16.56 56.85
CA GLN A 248 24.36 17.05 57.52
C GLN A 248 24.13 18.39 58.23
N ALA A 249 23.35 19.28 57.63
CA ALA A 249 23.03 20.60 58.19
C ALA A 249 21.98 20.56 59.31
N GLY A 250 21.41 19.38 59.63
CA GLY A 250 20.37 19.23 60.65
C GLY A 250 19.00 19.80 60.24
N VAL A 251 18.82 20.16 58.97
CA VAL A 251 17.55 20.69 58.43
C VAL A 251 16.54 19.56 58.21
N LEU A 252 17.02 18.34 57.96
CA LEU A 252 16.22 17.13 57.85
C LEU A 252 16.50 16.23 59.05
N GLU A 253 15.57 16.15 60.01
CA GLU A 253 15.67 15.23 61.14
C GLU A 253 15.00 13.89 60.80
N THR A 254 15.77 12.81 60.83
CA THR A 254 15.25 11.45 60.69
C THR A 254 15.20 10.76 62.05
N SER A 255 14.10 10.07 62.34
CA SER A 255 13.97 9.26 63.56
C SER A 255 15.00 8.11 63.64
N TYR A 256 15.65 7.77 62.53
CA TYR A 256 16.75 6.80 62.46
C TYR A 256 18.07 7.55 62.28
N LYS A 257 18.99 7.44 63.26
CA LYS A 257 20.38 7.89 63.10
C LYS A 257 21.05 7.03 62.02
N LEU A 258 21.01 7.46 60.77
CA LEU A 258 21.76 6.82 59.69
C LEU A 258 23.25 7.06 59.93
N ASN A 259 23.98 6.00 60.26
CA ASN A 259 25.42 6.06 60.44
C ASN A 259 26.09 6.14 59.05
N ILE A 260 26.41 7.37 58.64
CA ILE A 260 26.96 7.71 57.33
C ILE A 260 28.27 6.95 57.06
N ASP A 261 29.06 6.62 58.10
CA ASP A 261 30.31 5.87 57.99
C ASP A 261 30.11 4.47 57.38
N LYS A 262 28.98 3.84 57.67
CA LYS A 262 28.67 2.49 57.15
C LYS A 262 28.29 2.51 55.67
N LEU A 263 27.68 3.62 55.21
CA LEU A 263 27.24 3.81 53.83
C LEU A 263 28.41 4.23 52.93
N ILE A 264 29.33 5.05 53.45
CA ILE A 264 30.58 5.42 52.76
C ILE A 264 31.48 4.18 52.58
N ASN A 265 31.65 3.36 53.62
CA ASN A 265 32.44 2.13 53.52
C ASN A 265 31.83 1.12 52.51
N TRP A 266 30.51 1.06 52.43
CA TRP A 266 29.82 0.22 51.44
C TRP A 266 30.03 0.74 50.01
N LEU A 267 29.93 2.06 49.76
CA LEU A 267 30.19 2.65 48.45
C LEU A 267 31.64 2.50 47.98
N LEU A 268 32.62 2.62 48.91
CA LEU A 268 34.04 2.44 48.60
C LEU A 268 34.40 0.98 48.27
N SER A 269 33.57 -0.01 48.64
CA SER A 269 33.77 -1.42 48.26
C SER A 269 33.40 -1.75 46.82
N PHE A 270 32.76 -0.82 46.10
CA PHE A 270 32.35 -0.96 44.70
C PHE A 270 33.22 -0.17 43.70
N ILE A 271 34.21 0.58 44.18
CA ILE A 271 35.27 1.23 43.39
C ILE A 271 36.50 0.32 43.40
#